data_AF-A0A3C0C964-F1
#
_entry.id   AF-A0A3C0C964-F1
#
_cell.length_a   1.000
_cell.length_b   1.000
_cell.length_c   1.000
_cell.angle_alpha   90.00
_cell.angle_beta   90.00
_cell.angle_gamma   90.00
#
_symmetry.space_group_name_H-M   'P 1'
#
loop_
_entity.id
_entity.type
_entity.pdbx_description
1 polymer ?
#
loop_
_entity_poly.entity_id
_entity_poly.type
_entity_poly.pdbx_seq_one_letter_code
_entity_poly.pdbx_strand_id
1 'polypeptide(L)'
;MLATSLEIAEKYDYLAPKFKASFKWLRENDIKNLADGRYDIQDGVFALVQRYTTVPAGKERFEAHKDFFDIQYLAEGQETFGVALTKD
;
A
#
# COMPACT_ATOMS: atom_id res chain seq x y z
N MET A 1 -0.47 -4.30 -11.74
CA MET A 1 -0.93 -4.44 -10.35
C MET A 1 -0.66 -5.86 -9.89
N LEU A 2 -0.16 -6.05 -8.68
CA LEU A 2 -0.09 -7.34 -8.00
C LEU A 2 -0.94 -7.26 -6.73
N ALA A 3 -1.86 -8.21 -6.54
CA ALA A 3 -2.61 -8.39 -5.31
C ALA A 3 -2.23 -9.75 -4.70
N THR A 4 -1.67 -9.74 -3.49
CA THR A 4 -1.16 -10.94 -2.83
C THR A 4 -1.05 -10.73 -1.32
N SER A 5 -0.80 -11.80 -0.56
CA SER A 5 -0.52 -11.67 0.88
C SER A 5 0.94 -11.29 1.14
N LEU A 6 1.18 -10.55 2.22
CA LEU A 6 2.52 -10.12 2.63
C LEU A 6 3.49 -11.30 2.87
N GLU A 7 2.95 -12.46 3.23
CA GLU A 7 3.69 -13.71 3.45
C GLU A 7 4.37 -14.23 2.18
N ILE A 8 3.76 -14.01 1.01
CA ILE A 8 4.27 -14.53 -0.28
C ILE A 8 4.67 -13.43 -1.25
N ALA A 9 4.58 -12.15 -0.87
CA ALA A 9 4.88 -11.01 -1.74
C ALA A 9 6.27 -11.10 -2.39
N GLU A 10 7.27 -11.63 -1.67
CA GLU A 10 8.64 -11.79 -2.16
C GLU A 10 8.86 -13.00 -3.08
N LYS A 11 7.82 -13.77 -3.39
CA LYS A 11 7.89 -14.81 -4.43
C LYS A 11 7.72 -14.25 -5.85
N TYR A 12 7.36 -12.97 -5.98
CA TYR A 12 7.04 -12.30 -7.26
C TYR A 12 8.05 -11.19 -7.59
N ASP A 13 7.94 -10.59 -8.77
CA ASP A 13 8.96 -9.69 -9.36
C ASP A 13 9.17 -8.32 -8.66
N TYR A 14 8.52 -8.05 -7.52
CA TYR A 14 8.65 -6.79 -6.78
C TYR A 14 9.74 -6.85 -5.71
N LEU A 15 10.97 -7.20 -6.11
CA LEU A 15 12.09 -7.51 -5.20
C LEU A 15 13.14 -6.41 -5.05
N ALA A 16 12.91 -5.23 -5.64
CA ALA A 16 13.85 -4.12 -5.52
C ALA A 16 14.01 -3.72 -4.03
N PRO A 17 15.16 -3.15 -3.62
CA PRO A 17 15.45 -2.86 -2.21
C PRO A 17 14.38 -2.02 -1.50
N LYS A 18 13.77 -1.06 -2.20
CA LYS A 18 12.69 -0.23 -1.66
C LYS A 18 11.42 -1.03 -1.34
N PHE A 19 11.02 -1.97 -2.20
CA PHE A 19 9.88 -2.86 -1.92
C PHE A 19 10.15 -3.76 -0.71
N LYS A 20 11.35 -4.35 -0.64
CA LYS A 20 11.75 -5.19 0.50
C LYS A 20 11.78 -4.41 1.81
N ALA A 21 12.24 -3.16 1.80
CA ALA A 21 12.19 -2.28 2.97
C ALA A 21 10.75 -2.04 3.43
N SER A 22 9.83 -1.78 2.50
CA SER A 22 8.40 -1.66 2.82
C SER A 22 7.80 -2.95 3.38
N PHE A 23 8.08 -4.11 2.77
CA PHE A 23 7.57 -5.39 3.27
C PHE A 23 8.10 -5.72 4.65
N LYS A 24 9.39 -5.47 4.89
CA LYS A 24 10.01 -5.63 6.21
C LYS A 24 9.31 -4.74 7.24
N TRP A 25 9.12 -3.46 6.93
CA TRP A 25 8.44 -2.54 7.83
C TRP A 25 7.00 -2.99 8.15
N LEU A 26 6.24 -3.46 7.16
CA LEU A 26 4.89 -4.00 7.36
C LEU A 26 4.88 -5.25 8.25
N ARG A 27 5.91 -6.11 8.22
CA ARG A 27 6.00 -7.31 9.06
C ARG A 27 6.43 -7.01 10.50
N GLU A 28 7.28 -6.01 10.68
CA GLU A 28 7.91 -5.71 11.98
C GLU A 28 7.10 -4.73 12.83
N ASN A 29 6.09 -4.06 12.25
CA ASN A 29 5.29 -3.07 12.95
C ASN A 29 3.85 -3.54 13.12
N ASP A 30 3.27 -3.27 14.29
CA ASP A 30 1.86 -3.50 14.56
C ASP A 30 1.01 -2.39 13.92
N ILE A 31 0.84 -2.48 12.60
CA ILE A 31 0.20 -1.44 11.78
C ILE A 31 -1.20 -1.08 12.30
N LYS A 32 -1.94 -2.07 12.80
CA LYS A 32 -3.28 -1.89 13.36
C LYS A 32 -3.30 -0.89 14.51
N ASN A 33 -2.25 -0.85 15.33
CA ASN A 33 -2.18 -0.04 16.54
C ASN A 33 -1.34 1.23 16.42
N LEU A 34 -0.69 1.47 15.28
CA LEU A 34 0.02 2.73 15.02
C LEU A 34 -0.94 3.93 14.97
N ALA A 35 -0.48 5.10 15.39
CA ALA A 35 -1.24 6.34 15.22
C ALA A 35 -1.36 6.70 13.72
N ASP A 36 -2.48 7.31 13.32
CA ASP A 36 -2.63 7.80 11.95
C ASP A 36 -1.57 8.87 11.66
N GLY A 37 -0.95 8.80 10.48
CA GLY A 37 0.09 9.73 10.08
C GLY A 37 1.17 9.12 9.20
N ARG A 38 2.21 9.92 8.97
CA ARG A 38 3.36 9.57 8.14
C ARG A 38 4.48 8.95 8.97
N TYR A 39 5.02 7.85 8.48
CA TYR A 39 6.21 7.19 9.02
C TYR A 39 7.26 7.11 7.92
N ASP A 40 8.37 7.83 8.08
CA ASP A 40 9.50 7.72 7.16
C ASP A 40 10.27 6.43 7.45
N ILE A 41 10.41 5.57 6.44
CA ILE A 41 11.06 4.25 6.57
C ILE A 41 12.53 4.36 6.16
N GLN A 42 12.78 4.96 4.99
CA GLN A 42 14.10 5.29 4.47
C GLN A 42 13.97 6.31 3.33
N ASP A 43 15.08 6.71 2.72
CA ASP A 43 15.04 7.64 1.59
C ASP A 43 14.16 7.13 0.42
N GLY A 44 13.20 7.96 0.03
CA GLY A 44 12.19 7.65 -0.98
C GLY A 44 11.26 6.48 -0.63
N VAL A 45 11.09 6.13 0.65
CA VAL A 45 10.11 5.16 1.14
C VAL A 45 9.47 5.65 2.44
N PHE A 46 8.17 5.86 2.43
CA PHE A 46 7.39 6.23 3.61
C PHE A 46 6.05 5.50 3.61
N ALA A 47 5.46 5.34 4.79
CA ALA A 47 4.13 4.82 4.97
C ALA A 47 3.18 5.94 5.43
N LEU A 48 1.93 5.88 4.95
CA LEU A 48 0.82 6.67 5.46
C LEU A 48 -0.14 5.70 6.15
N VAL A 49 -0.21 5.77 7.48
CA VAL A 49 -1.19 5.01 8.27
C VAL A 49 -2.47 5.85 8.34
N GLN A 50 -3.58 5.28 7.90
CA GLN A 50 -4.85 5.97 7.81
C GLN A 50 -5.99 5.05 8.26
N ARG A 51 -6.96 5.61 8.98
CA ARG A 51 -8.23 4.95 9.30
C ARG A 51 -9.37 5.77 8.71
N TYR A 52 -10.23 5.12 7.94
CA TYR A 52 -11.38 5.78 7.32
C TYR A 52 -12.53 4.79 7.13
N THR A 53 -13.72 5.34 6.89
CA THR A 53 -14.87 4.56 6.43
C THR A 53 -14.86 4.56 4.91
N THR A 54 -14.99 3.38 4.30
CA THR A 54 -15.08 3.25 2.85
C THR A 54 -16.29 4.01 2.30
N VAL A 55 -16.19 4.45 1.04
CA VAL A 55 -17.27 5.17 0.37
C VAL A 55 -17.83 4.34 -0.79
N PRO A 56 -19.06 4.62 -1.26
CA PRO A 56 -19.66 3.89 -2.39
C PRO A 56 -18.84 3.99 -3.68
N ALA A 57 -18.80 2.89 -4.43
CA ALA A 57 -18.19 2.82 -5.77
C ALA A 57 -18.82 3.90 -6.68
N GLY A 58 -18.01 4.84 -7.16
CA GLY A 58 -18.44 5.98 -7.99
C GLY A 58 -18.43 7.34 -7.29
N LYS A 59 -18.18 7.39 -5.97
CA LYS A 59 -17.93 8.67 -5.27
C LYS A 59 -16.46 9.08 -5.26
N GLU A 60 -15.55 8.14 -5.50
CA GLU A 60 -14.11 8.42 -5.63
C GLU A 60 -13.68 8.59 -7.09
N ARG A 61 -12.53 9.24 -7.27
CA ARG A 61 -11.87 9.40 -8.57
C ARG A 61 -10.75 8.36 -8.71
N PHE A 62 -10.54 7.89 -9.93
CA PHE A 62 -9.35 7.10 -10.24
C PHE A 62 -8.09 7.96 -10.15
N GLU A 63 -7.02 7.38 -9.63
CA GLU A 63 -5.69 8.00 -9.53
C GLU A 63 -4.59 7.08 -10.07
N ALA A 64 -3.43 7.68 -10.38
CA ALA A 64 -2.21 6.99 -10.79
C ALA A 64 -0.99 7.86 -10.50
N HIS A 65 0.19 7.23 -10.36
CA HIS A 65 1.43 7.91 -10.00
C HIS A 65 2.56 7.63 -11.00
N LYS A 66 3.49 8.58 -11.14
CA LYS A 66 4.70 8.46 -11.98
C LYS A 66 5.98 8.36 -11.14
N ASP A 67 6.00 8.95 -9.95
CA ASP A 67 7.20 9.06 -9.12
C ASP A 67 7.29 7.98 -8.04
N PHE A 68 6.14 7.45 -7.61
CA PHE A 68 6.05 6.44 -6.54
C PHE A 68 5.25 5.23 -7.00
N PHE A 69 5.62 4.08 -6.45
CA PHE A 69 4.80 2.88 -6.49
C PHE A 69 4.02 2.77 -5.18
N ASP A 70 2.74 2.45 -5.28
CA ASP A 70 1.93 2.19 -4.11
C ASP A 70 2.05 0.74 -3.64
N ILE A 71 2.17 0.59 -2.33
CA ILE A 71 1.97 -0.67 -1.61
C ILE A 71 0.83 -0.44 -0.65
N GLN A 72 -0.37 -0.85 -1.05
CA GLN A 72 -1.58 -0.72 -0.24
C GLN A 72 -1.75 -1.98 0.60
N TYR A 73 -1.79 -1.82 1.92
CA TYR A 73 -1.90 -2.91 2.89
C TYR A 73 -3.12 -2.68 3.79
N LEU A 74 -4.07 -3.62 3.75
CA LEU A 74 -5.27 -3.58 4.58
C LEU A 74 -4.97 -4.19 5.95
N ALA A 75 -4.77 -3.34 6.95
CA ALA A 75 -4.46 -3.79 8.31
C ALA A 75 -5.67 -4.41 9.04
N GLU A 76 -6.87 -3.87 8.82
CA GLU A 76 -8.13 -4.37 9.40
C GLU A 76 -9.33 -3.93 8.55
N GLY A 77 -10.37 -4.78 8.52
CA GLY A 77 -11.63 -4.49 7.82
C GLY A 77 -11.67 -5.05 6.40
N GLN A 78 -12.36 -4.34 5.50
CA GLN A 78 -12.51 -4.71 4.10
C GLN A 78 -12.61 -3.47 3.23
N GLU A 79 -11.90 -3.49 2.10
CA GLU A 79 -11.95 -2.45 1.08
C GLU A 79 -12.01 -3.07 -0.32
N THR A 80 -12.65 -2.38 -1.26
CA THR A 80 -12.73 -2.79 -2.66
C THR A 80 -11.96 -1.80 -3.54
N PHE A 81 -11.04 -2.31 -4.35
CA PHE A 81 -10.27 -1.51 -5.28
C PHE A 81 -10.78 -1.69 -6.70
N GLY A 82 -11.24 -0.60 -7.31
CA GLY A 82 -11.47 -0.54 -8.75
C GLY A 82 -10.15 -0.24 -9.46
N VAL A 83 -9.74 -1.09 -10.41
CA VAL A 83 -8.48 -0.91 -11.14
C VAL A 83 -8.68 -0.93 -12.64
N ALA A 84 -7.91 -0.10 -13.34
CA ALA A 84 -7.87 -0.01 -14.78
C ALA A 84 -6.46 0.37 -15.22
N LEU A 85 -6.11 0.05 -16.47
CA LEU A 85 -4.87 0.56 -17.07
C LEU A 85 -5.04 2.05 -17.38
N THR A 86 -4.02 2.85 -17.09
CA THR A 86 -3.95 4.22 -17.59
C THR A 86 -3.89 4.17 -19.12
N LYS A 87 -4.57 5.11 -19.78
CA LYS A 87 -4.28 5.37 -21.19
C LYS A 87 -2.94 6.10 -21.23
N ASP A 88 -2.04 5.63 -22.07
CA ASP A 88 -0.78 6.32 -22.36
C ASP A 88 -1.03 7.77 -22.81
#